data_AF-A0A449CYZ3-F1
#
_entry.id   AF-A0A449CYZ3-F1
#
_cell.length_a   1.000
_cell.length_b   1.000
_cell.length_c   1.000
_cell.angle_alpha   90.00
_cell.angle_beta   90.00
_cell.angle_gamma   90.00
#
_symmetry.space_group_name_H-M   'P 1'
#
loop_
_entity.id
_entity.type
_entity.pdbx_description
1 polymer ?
#
loop_
_entity_poly.entity_id
_entity_poly.type
_entity_poly.pdbx_seq_one_letter_code
_entity_poly.pdbx_strand_id
1 'polypeptide(L)' 'MIIVMLALLVPTLAISWRRLHDANLAGPFWFLTFIPGVGGLIVLALMLMPSKPEGRRFDV' A
#
# COMPACT_ATOMS: atom_id res chain seq x y z
N MET A 1 18.34 -15.03 -7.25
CA MET A 1 17.89 -14.27 -6.07
C MET A 1 17.18 -12.96 -6.45
N ILE A 2 17.82 -12.05 -7.20
CA ILE A 2 17.23 -10.75 -7.59
C ILE A 2 15.89 -10.91 -8.34
N ILE A 3 15.82 -11.82 -9.32
CA ILE A 3 14.59 -12.08 -10.07
C ILE A 3 13.45 -12.51 -9.15
N VAL A 4 13.72 -13.39 -8.19
CA VAL A 4 12.73 -13.85 -7.20
C VAL A 4 12.27 -12.69 -6.32
N MET A 5 13.19 -11.83 -5.87
CA MET A 5 12.84 -10.65 -5.07
C MET A 5 11.93 -9.69 -5.84
N LEU A 6 12.25 -9.38 -7.10
CA LEU A 6 11.41 -8.52 -7.92
C LEU A 6 10.05 -9.15 -8.22
N ALA A 7 10.02 -10.46 -8.50
CA ALA A 7 8.79 -11.21 -8.75
C ALA A 7 7.84 -11.20 -7.55
N LEU A 8 8.35 -11.06 -6.32
CA LEU A 8 7.52 -10.93 -5.11
C LEU A 8 7.24 -9.46 -4.75
N LEU A 9 8.22 -8.58 -4.91
CA LEU A 9 8.12 -7.18 -4.50
C LEU A 9 7.10 -6.42 -5.36
N VAL A 10 7.16 -6.56 -6.68
CA VAL A 10 6.29 -5.81 -7.61
C VAL A 10 4.80 -6.10 -7.37
N PRO A 11 4.33 -7.37 -7.35
CA PRO A 11 2.91 -7.64 -7.10
C PRO A 11 2.48 -7.28 -5.66
N THR A 12 3.35 -7.46 -4.68
CA THR A 12 3.05 -7.10 -3.28
C THR A 12 2.86 -5.59 -3.14
N LEU A 13 3.71 -4.80 -3.79
CA LEU A 13 3.58 -3.35 -3.83
C LEU A 13 2.31 -2.93 -4.58
N ALA A 14 2.01 -3.55 -5.73
CA ALA A 14 0.83 -3.24 -6.52
C ALA A 14 -0.49 -3.45 -5.72
N ILE A 15 -0.64 -4.59 -5.06
CA ILE A 15 -1.83 -4.89 -4.24
C ILE A 15 -1.91 -3.95 -3.03
N SER A 16 -0.78 -3.65 -2.40
CA SER A 16 -0.72 -2.71 -1.27
C SER A 16 -1.17 -1.31 -1.69
N TRP A 17 -0.71 -0.85 -2.86
CA TRP A 17 -1.06 0.45 -3.42
C TRP A 17 -2.55 0.52 -3.77
N ARG A 18 -3.11 -0.55 -4.35
CA ARG A 18 -4.55 -0.68 -4.62
C ARG A 18 -5.37 -0.57 -3.33
N ARG A 19 -4.98 -1.29 -2.27
CA ARG A 19 -5.68 -1.24 -0.99
C ARG A 19 -5.67 0.14 -0.34
N LEU A 20 -4.59 0.90 -0.52
CA LEU A 20 -4.53 2.30 -0.07
C LEU A 20 -5.46 3.19 -0.91
N HIS A 21 -5.48 3.03 -2.23
CA HIS A 21 -6.41 3.73 -3.12
C HIS A 21 -7.88 3.44 -2.77
N ASP A 22 -8.22 2.20 -2.42
CA ASP A 22 -9.57 1.81 -2.00
C ASP A 22 -10.03 2.61 -0.77
N ALA A 23 -9.11 2.96 0.14
CA ALA A 23 -9.37 3.78 1.33
C ALA A 23 -9.26 5.31 1.07
N ASN A 24 -9.21 5.72 -0.20
CA ASN A 24 -8.96 7.09 -0.67
C ASN A 24 -7.62 7.69 -0.17
N LEU A 25 -6.60 6.86 0.02
CA LEU A 25 -5.25 7.27 0.37
C LEU A 25 -4.33 7.17 -0.86
N ALA A 26 -3.38 8.10 -1.01
CA ALA A 26 -2.36 8.00 -2.05
C ALA A 26 -1.36 6.89 -1.71
N GLY A 27 -1.12 5.91 -2.58
CA GLY A 27 -0.29 4.79 -2.13
C GLY A 27 1.23 5.01 -1.92
N PRO A 28 1.85 6.19 -2.17
CA PRO A 28 3.12 6.52 -1.52
C PRO A 28 3.09 6.45 0.01
N PHE A 29 1.92 6.46 0.66
CA PHE A 29 1.79 6.14 2.08
C PHE A 29 2.39 4.77 2.46
N TRP A 30 2.52 3.83 1.51
CA TRP A 30 3.23 2.57 1.73
C TRP A 30 4.69 2.77 2.15
N PHE A 31 5.35 3.84 1.69
CA PHE A 31 6.74 4.16 2.04
C PHE A 31 6.93 4.55 3.51
N LEU A 32 5.86 4.81 4.25
CA LEU A 32 5.92 4.93 5.71
C LEU A 32 6.47 3.64 6.36
N THR A 33 6.41 2.49 5.68
CA THR A 33 7.06 1.24 6.12
C THR A 33 8.57 1.41 6.36
N PHE A 34 9.22 2.36 5.70
CA PHE A 34 10.65 2.64 5.91
C PHE A 34 10.97 3.38 7.22
N ILE A 35 9.96 3.82 7.98
CA ILE A 35 10.16 4.36 9.32
C ILE A 35 10.49 3.21 10.27
N PRO A 36 11.67 3.19 10.91
CA PRO A 36 12.07 2.10 11.79
C PRO A 36 11.17 2.02 13.02
N GLY A 37 10.87 0.79 13.47
CA GLY A 37 10.06 0.50 14.64
C GLY A 37 8.55 0.60 14.40
N VAL A 38 8.06 1.74 13.89
CA VAL A 38 6.60 2.01 13.82
C VAL A 38 6.02 2.04 12.41
N GLY A 39 6.84 2.14 11.36
CA GLY A 39 6.39 2.32 9.98
C GLY A 39 5.42 1.25 9.49
N GLY A 40 5.75 -0.02 9.74
CA GLY A 40 4.90 -1.14 9.37
C GLY A 40 3.55 -1.14 10.10
N LEU A 41 3.50 -0.71 11.36
CA LEU A 41 2.26 -0.59 12.13
C LEU A 41 1.37 0.53 11.59
N ILE A 42 1.96 1.66 11.19
CA ILE A 42 1.24 2.76 10.57
C ILE A 42 0.60 2.29 9.27
N VAL A 43 1.37 1.66 8.37
CA VAL A 43 0.85 1.18 7.08
C VAL A 43 -0.22 0.09 7.28
N LEU A 44 -0.03 -0.81 8.24
CA LEU A 44 -1.05 -1.80 8.61
C LEU A 44 -2.35 -1.13 9.04
N ALA A 45 -2.30 -0.13 9.91
CA ALA A 45 -3.48 0.62 10.33
C ALA A 45 -4.18 1.32 9.14
N LEU A 46 -3.41 1.91 8.22
CA LEU A 46 -3.96 2.52 7.01
C LEU A 46 -4.63 1.49 6.08
N MET A 47 -4.04 0.29 5.95
CA MET A 47 -4.61 -0.80 5.14
C MET A 47 -5.90 -1.39 5.71
N LEU A 48 -6.08 -1.30 7.04
CA LEU A 48 -7.29 -1.77 7.72
C LEU A 48 -8.45 -0.78 7.67
N MET A 49 -8.24 0.43 7.15
CA MET A 49 -9.32 1.39 6.97
C MET A 49 -10.38 0.88 5.99
N PRO A 50 -11.66 1.24 6.20
CA PRO A 50 -12.73 0.85 5.30
C PRO A 50 -12.56 1.50 3.93
N SER A 51 -13.04 0.81 2.90
CA SER A 51 -13.08 1.36 1.55
C SER A 51 -13.98 2.59 1.49
N LYS A 52 -13.60 3.56 0.65
CA LYS A 52 -14.25 4.86 0.48
C LYS A 52 -14.67 5.05 -0.98
N PRO A 53 -15.91 5.53 -1.27
CA PRO A 53 -16.37 5.73 -2.64
C PRO A 53 -15.48 6.65 -3.49
N GLU A 54 -14.77 7.59 -2.84
CA GLU A 54 -13.83 8.51 -3.46
C GLU A 54 -12.56 7.81 -3.98
N GLY A 55 -12.26 6.61 -3.47
CA GLY A 55 -11.13 5.78 -3.94
C GLY A 55 -11.22 5.40 -5.41
N ARG A 56 -12.44 5.40 -5.98
CA ARG A 56 -12.68 5.14 -7.41
C ARG A 56 -12.00 6.13 -8.35
N ARG A 57 -11.54 7.29 -7.87
CA ARG A 57 -10.76 8.24 -8.68
C ARG A 57 -9.41 7.68 -9.12
N PHE A 58 -8.93 6.61 -8.50
CA PHE A 58 -7.67 5.94 -8.83
C PHE A 58 -7.84 4.75 -9.79
N ASP A 59 -9.06 4.47 -10.25
CA ASP A 59 -9.41 3.31 -11.10
C ASP A 59 -9.34 3.62 -12.61
N VAL A 60 -8.81 4.80 -12.97
CA VAL A 60 -8.64 5.27 -14.35
C VAL A 60 -7.51 4.57 -15.10
#